data_AF-A0A3M7NL20-F1
#
_entry.id   AF-A0A3M7NL20-F1
#
_cell.length_a   1.000
_cell.length_b   1.000
_cell.length_c   1.000
_cell.angle_alpha   90.00
_cell.angle_beta   90.00
_cell.angle_gamma   90.00
#
_symmetry.space_group_name_H-M   'P 1'
#
loop_
_entity.id
_entity.type
_entity.pdbx_description
1 polymer ?
#
loop_
_entity_poly.entity_id
_entity_poly.type
_entity_poly.pdbx_seq_one_letter_code
_entity_poly.pdbx_strand_id
1 'polypeptide(L)'
;MSVFPGLSGPIGQNGQAGGSGAAGLSEQEQQMVKVMQAGMESCLTKSILSGGAGFALGGAFGLFMASMAYDTPLSPQGQQLSNATIPWRQQLKVGLKDMGSRSWSSAKNFGMIGALYSGTECCVEGLRAKNDLTNSAVAGCLTGGALGVRAGPTAAALGCAGFAAFSTAIDAYMRMPGD
;
A
#
# COMPACT_ATOMS: atom_id res chain seq x y z
N MET A 1 -12.92 4.96 1.81
CA MET A 1 -11.67 5.73 1.61
C MET A 1 -10.77 5.51 2.82
N SER A 2 -9.86 4.54 2.75
CA SER A 2 -8.84 4.35 3.78
C SER A 2 -7.56 3.82 3.13
N VAL A 3 -6.94 4.67 2.31
CA VAL A 3 -5.57 4.47 1.84
C VAL A 3 -4.66 4.96 2.96
N PHE A 4 -4.09 4.00 3.71
CA PHE A 4 -2.97 4.09 4.67
C PHE A 4 -2.66 5.45 5.35
N PRO A 5 -2.70 5.54 6.69
CA PRO A 5 -2.21 6.70 7.44
C PRO A 5 -0.68 6.78 7.31
N GLY A 6 -0.19 7.68 6.46
CA GLY A 6 1.25 7.88 6.24
C GLY A 6 1.63 8.35 4.85
N LEU A 7 0.74 8.23 3.86
CA LEU A 7 0.87 8.90 2.55
C LEU A 7 -0.19 10.00 2.38
N SER A 8 -0.55 10.66 3.48
CA SER A 8 -1.35 11.88 3.49
C SER A 8 -0.43 13.09 3.38
N GLY A 9 -0.02 13.37 2.15
CA GLY A 9 0.49 14.67 1.74
C GLY A 9 0.46 14.80 0.21
N PRO A 10 -0.25 15.78 -0.35
CA PRO A 10 -1.59 16.25 -0.04
C PRO A 10 -2.55 15.77 -1.14
N ILE A 11 -3.23 14.62 -0.98
CA ILE A 11 -4.43 14.32 -1.75
C ILE A 11 -5.50 13.78 -0.80
N GLY A 12 -6.22 14.73 -0.19
CA GLY A 12 -7.66 14.68 0.01
C GLY A 12 -8.24 13.59 0.92
N GLN A 13 -8.12 13.76 2.23
CA GLN A 13 -9.15 13.28 3.15
C GLN A 13 -9.32 14.27 4.31
N ASN A 14 -10.27 15.19 4.18
CA ASN A 14 -11.03 15.66 5.33
C ASN A 14 -12.36 16.24 4.83
N GLY A 15 -13.46 15.71 5.36
CA GLY A 15 -14.75 16.36 5.25
C GLY A 15 -14.67 17.72 5.94
N GLN A 16 -15.09 18.75 5.22
CA GLN A 16 -15.55 20.03 5.76
C GLN A 16 -14.53 20.84 6.57
N ALA A 17 -13.60 21.48 5.88
CA ALA A 17 -13.03 22.75 6.33
C ALA A 17 -13.01 23.71 5.14
N GLY A 18 -13.74 24.83 5.27
CA GLY A 18 -13.58 25.96 4.38
C GLY A 18 -12.15 26.51 4.47
N GLY A 19 -11.60 26.91 3.32
CA GLY A 19 -10.31 27.59 3.19
C GLY A 19 -9.12 26.73 3.62
N SER A 20 -8.31 26.19 2.71
CA SER A 20 -7.11 26.91 2.25
C SER A 20 -6.44 26.04 1.19
N GLY A 21 -6.52 26.45 -0.07
CA GLY A 21 -5.97 25.70 -1.21
C GLY A 21 -6.68 26.00 -2.53
N ALA A 22 -7.92 26.51 -2.46
CA ALA A 22 -8.67 27.04 -3.59
C ALA A 22 -8.63 28.59 -3.61
N ALA A 23 -7.45 29.17 -3.34
CA ALA A 23 -7.27 30.61 -3.54
C ALA A 23 -7.12 30.87 -5.06
N GLY A 24 -8.24 30.88 -5.77
CA GLY A 24 -8.33 31.50 -7.10
C GLY A 24 -8.43 30.58 -8.31
N LEU A 25 -9.25 29.51 -8.27
CA LEU A 25 -9.56 28.76 -9.48
C LEU A 25 -11.02 28.74 -9.90
N SER A 26 -11.21 29.02 -11.19
CA SER A 26 -12.46 29.32 -11.89
C SER A 26 -13.48 28.17 -11.86
N GLU A 27 -14.76 28.49 -12.07
CA GLU A 27 -15.87 27.51 -12.17
C GLU A 27 -15.57 26.36 -13.15
N GLN A 28 -14.70 26.60 -14.14
CA GLN A 28 -14.27 25.63 -15.14
C GLN A 28 -13.30 24.56 -14.60
N GLU A 29 -12.39 24.91 -13.69
CA GLU A 29 -11.54 23.92 -13.01
C GLU A 29 -12.30 23.11 -11.97
N GLN A 30 -13.34 23.67 -11.34
CA GLN A 30 -14.19 22.91 -10.42
C GLN A 30 -15.05 21.86 -11.14
N GLN A 31 -15.52 22.16 -12.36
CA GLN A 31 -16.16 21.15 -13.21
C GLN A 31 -15.16 20.10 -13.68
N MET A 32 -13.93 20.50 -14.05
CA MET A 32 -12.85 19.57 -14.43
C MET A 32 -12.44 18.67 -13.26
N VAL A 33 -12.35 19.21 -12.04
CA VAL A 33 -12.08 18.44 -10.81
C VAL A 33 -13.24 17.51 -10.48
N LYS A 34 -14.50 17.91 -10.70
CA LYS A 34 -15.66 17.01 -10.52
C LYS A 34 -15.65 15.83 -11.49
N VAL A 35 -15.31 16.04 -12.78
CA VAL A 35 -15.19 14.91 -13.73
C VAL A 35 -13.95 14.06 -13.47
N MET A 36 -12.86 14.67 -12.99
CA MET A 36 -11.65 13.96 -12.58
C MET A 36 -11.85 13.19 -11.26
N GLN A 37 -12.63 13.71 -10.32
CA GLN A 37 -13.06 13.04 -9.09
C GLN A 37 -14.03 11.91 -9.40
N ALA A 38 -15.01 12.12 -10.29
CA ALA A 38 -15.89 11.05 -10.76
C ALA A 38 -15.12 9.92 -11.47
N GLY A 39 -14.04 10.27 -12.18
CA GLY A 39 -13.10 9.29 -12.75
C GLY A 39 -12.23 8.58 -11.70
N MET A 40 -11.86 9.29 -10.62
CA MET A 40 -11.11 8.75 -9.48
C MET A 40 -11.96 7.92 -8.51
N GLU A 41 -13.28 8.05 -8.55
CA GLU A 41 -14.21 7.18 -7.80
C GLU A 41 -14.40 5.80 -8.42
N SER A 42 -13.89 5.58 -9.64
CA SER A 42 -13.94 4.25 -10.24
C SER A 42 -13.06 3.27 -9.46
N CYS A 43 -13.57 2.05 -9.25
CA CYS A 43 -12.84 0.99 -8.55
C CYS A 43 -11.49 0.69 -9.19
N LEU A 44 -11.39 0.85 -10.51
CA LEU A 44 -10.15 0.68 -11.26
C LEU A 44 -9.13 1.75 -10.88
N THR A 45 -9.49 3.04 -10.97
CA THR A 45 -8.58 4.15 -10.65
C THR A 45 -8.16 4.10 -9.19
N LYS A 46 -9.08 3.80 -8.27
CA LYS A 46 -8.79 3.64 -6.83
C LYS A 46 -7.81 2.48 -6.58
N SER A 47 -7.96 1.36 -7.28
CA SER A 47 -7.06 0.21 -7.18
C SER A 47 -5.67 0.50 -7.77
N ILE A 48 -5.60 1.22 -8.89
CA ILE A 48 -4.32 1.60 -9.51
C ILE A 48 -3.58 2.60 -8.62
N LEU A 49 -4.28 3.61 -8.09
CA LEU A 49 -3.66 4.63 -7.26
C LEU A 49 -3.15 4.06 -5.94
N SER A 50 -3.98 3.26 -5.24
CA SER A 50 -3.59 2.57 -4.01
C SER A 50 -2.49 1.53 -4.26
N GLY A 51 -2.55 0.81 -5.37
CA GLY A 51 -1.50 -0.11 -5.79
C GLY A 51 -0.19 0.60 -6.10
N GLY A 52 -0.24 1.76 -6.75
CA GLY A 52 0.92 2.62 -7.02
C GLY A 52 1.54 3.18 -5.74
N ALA A 53 0.71 3.67 -4.82
CA ALA A 53 1.14 4.12 -3.50
C ALA A 53 1.80 2.99 -2.69
N GLY A 54 1.17 1.81 -2.65
CA GLY A 54 1.73 0.62 -2.02
C GLY A 54 3.03 0.14 -2.67
N PHE A 55 3.12 0.23 -4.00
CA PHE A 55 4.34 -0.11 -4.74
C PHE A 55 5.50 0.82 -4.39
N ALA A 56 5.26 2.13 -4.35
CA ALA A 56 6.26 3.12 -3.99
C ALA A 56 6.76 2.93 -2.55
N LEU A 57 5.83 2.81 -1.59
CA LEU A 57 6.15 2.56 -0.18
C LEU A 57 6.87 1.23 0.02
N GLY A 58 6.43 0.16 -0.64
CA GLY A 58 7.06 -1.16 -0.59
C GLY A 58 8.45 -1.20 -1.22
N GLY A 59 8.67 -0.40 -2.28
CA GLY A 59 9.99 -0.24 -2.90
C GLY A 59 10.98 0.47 -1.99
N ALA A 60 10.56 1.57 -1.37
CA ALA A 60 11.36 2.30 -0.39
C ALA A 60 11.67 1.42 0.84
N PHE A 61 10.65 0.78 1.41
CA PHE A 61 10.80 -0.13 2.54
C PHE A 61 11.69 -1.33 2.21
N GLY A 62 11.53 -1.91 1.01
CA GLY A 62 12.35 -3.04 0.56
C GLY A 62 13.81 -2.66 0.30
N LEU A 63 14.07 -1.47 -0.21
CA LEU A 63 15.43 -0.96 -0.38
C LEU A 63 16.09 -0.68 0.98
N PHE A 64 15.34 -0.11 1.91
CA PHE A 64 15.81 0.13 3.28
C PHE A 64 16.15 -1.16 4.02
N MET A 65 15.25 -2.16 3.98
CA MET A 65 15.50 -3.48 4.55
C MET A 65 16.69 -4.18 3.89
N ALA A 66 16.86 -4.04 2.58
CA ALA A 66 18.03 -4.56 1.89
C ALA A 66 19.32 -3.87 2.34
N SER A 67 19.30 -2.56 2.58
CA SER A 67 20.46 -1.83 3.12
C SER A 67 20.89 -2.38 4.49
N MET A 68 19.93 -2.55 5.42
CA MET A 68 20.23 -3.09 6.76
C MET A 68 20.73 -4.53 6.73
N ALA A 69 20.27 -5.34 5.77
CA ALA A 69 20.75 -6.70 5.59
C ALA A 69 22.17 -6.77 4.98
N TYR A 70 22.59 -5.73 4.26
CA TYR A 70 23.96 -5.63 3.73
C TYR A 70 24.98 -5.15 4.77
N ASP A 71 24.54 -4.38 5.78
CA ASP A 71 25.39 -3.97 6.91
C ASP A 71 25.73 -5.12 7.90
N THR A 72 25.08 -6.29 7.77
CA THR A 72 25.32 -7.45 8.65
C THR A 72 26.17 -8.55 7.98
N PRO A 73 27.48 -8.65 8.30
CA PRO A 73 28.40 -9.61 7.67
C PRO A 73 28.15 -11.10 8.04
N LEU A 74 27.17 -11.37 8.90
CA LEU A 74 26.76 -12.71 9.34
C LEU A 74 25.61 -13.30 8.52
N SER A 75 25.05 -12.56 7.56
CA SER A 75 24.09 -13.15 6.61
C SER A 75 24.83 -14.04 5.59
N PRO A 76 24.26 -15.18 5.18
CA PRO A 76 24.90 -16.09 4.20
C PRO A 76 25.23 -15.40 2.87
N GLN A 77 24.52 -14.31 2.52
CA GLN A 77 24.83 -13.45 1.37
C GLN A 77 25.98 -12.45 1.62
N GLY A 78 26.12 -11.92 2.85
CA GLY A 78 27.28 -11.09 3.22
C GLY A 78 28.60 -11.86 3.18
N GLN A 79 28.57 -13.15 3.52
CA GLN A 79 29.72 -14.06 3.40
C GLN A 79 30.12 -14.33 1.95
N GLN A 80 29.18 -14.37 1.00
CA GLN A 80 29.48 -14.53 -0.44
C GLN A 80 30.13 -13.28 -1.06
N LEU A 81 29.80 -12.08 -0.57
CA LEU A 81 30.47 -10.85 -0.99
C LEU A 81 31.88 -10.73 -0.38
N SER A 82 32.04 -11.20 0.86
CA SER A 82 33.31 -11.18 1.60
C SER A 82 34.37 -12.15 1.03
N ASN A 83 33.95 -13.30 0.49
CA ASN A 83 34.84 -14.31 -0.09
C ASN A 83 35.04 -14.15 -1.61
N ALA A 84 34.34 -13.21 -2.24
CA ALA A 84 34.52 -12.91 -3.65
C ALA A 84 35.70 -11.95 -3.83
N THR A 85 36.88 -12.47 -4.18
CA THR A 85 38.09 -11.74 -4.65
C THR A 85 37.85 -10.92 -5.94
N ILE A 86 36.62 -10.50 -6.21
CA ILE A 86 36.17 -9.85 -7.43
C ILE A 86 36.26 -8.32 -7.24
N PRO A 87 36.71 -7.54 -8.24
CA PRO A 87 36.84 -6.09 -8.17
C PRO A 87 35.59 -5.39 -7.62
N TRP A 88 35.78 -4.32 -6.83
CA TRP A 88 34.71 -3.58 -6.13
C TRP A 88 33.53 -3.18 -7.02
N ARG A 89 33.80 -2.91 -8.31
CA ARG A 89 32.78 -2.57 -9.30
C ARG A 89 31.81 -3.73 -9.57
N GLN A 90 32.29 -4.96 -9.56
CA GLN A 90 31.45 -6.14 -9.76
C GLN A 90 30.65 -6.46 -8.49
N GLN A 91 31.23 -6.27 -7.30
CA GLN A 91 30.53 -6.45 -6.03
C GLN A 91 29.38 -5.46 -5.88
N LEU A 92 29.59 -4.19 -6.25
CA LEU A 92 28.49 -3.23 -6.27
C LEU A 92 27.45 -3.53 -7.33
N LYS A 93 27.85 -4.02 -8.51
CA LYS A 93 26.90 -4.38 -9.56
C LYS A 93 26.02 -5.56 -9.16
N VAL A 94 26.59 -6.55 -8.47
CA VAL A 94 25.85 -7.70 -7.93
C VAL A 94 25.01 -7.27 -6.72
N GLY A 95 25.56 -6.46 -5.82
CA GLY A 95 24.86 -5.92 -4.66
C GLY A 95 23.65 -5.07 -5.04
N LEU A 96 23.81 -4.11 -5.96
CA LEU A 96 22.71 -3.31 -6.48
C LEU A 96 21.67 -4.16 -7.21
N LYS A 97 22.08 -5.22 -7.91
CA LYS A 97 21.14 -6.13 -8.58
C LYS A 97 20.33 -6.95 -7.57
N ASP A 98 20.94 -7.43 -6.49
CA ASP A 98 20.26 -8.17 -5.42
C ASP A 98 19.36 -7.25 -4.59
N MET A 99 19.87 -6.09 -4.16
CA MET A 99 19.09 -5.05 -3.48
C MET A 99 17.89 -4.60 -4.31
N GLY A 100 18.09 -4.37 -5.62
CA GLY A 100 17.03 -4.01 -6.55
C GLY A 100 16.01 -5.13 -6.72
N SER A 101 16.45 -6.39 -6.83
CA SER A 101 15.54 -7.54 -6.93
C SER A 101 14.68 -7.71 -5.69
N ARG A 102 15.25 -7.52 -4.50
CA ARG A 102 14.52 -7.58 -3.23
C ARG A 102 13.54 -6.42 -3.08
N SER A 103 13.98 -5.20 -3.35
CA SER A 103 13.12 -4.01 -3.35
C SER A 103 11.95 -4.16 -4.35
N TRP A 104 12.22 -4.68 -5.55
CA TRP A 104 11.19 -4.93 -6.57
C TRP A 104 10.17 -5.99 -6.13
N SER A 105 10.63 -7.07 -5.49
CA SER A 105 9.73 -8.07 -4.92
C SER A 105 8.84 -7.47 -3.83
N SER A 106 9.41 -6.68 -2.91
CA SER A 106 8.66 -5.98 -1.87
C SER A 106 7.63 -5.02 -2.48
N ALA A 107 8.05 -4.16 -3.41
CA ALA A 107 7.18 -3.22 -4.12
C ALA A 107 5.98 -3.93 -4.77
N LYS A 108 6.21 -5.05 -5.45
CA LYS A 108 5.13 -5.85 -6.04
C LYS A 108 4.15 -6.39 -5.01
N ASN A 109 4.64 -6.90 -3.88
CA ASN A 109 3.78 -7.45 -2.84
C ASN A 109 2.91 -6.36 -2.20
N PHE A 110 3.50 -5.22 -1.80
CA PHE A 110 2.76 -4.12 -1.21
C PHE A 110 1.81 -3.43 -2.19
N GLY A 111 2.22 -3.30 -3.46
CA GLY A 111 1.33 -2.80 -4.51
C GLY A 111 0.15 -3.72 -4.77
N MET A 112 0.37 -5.04 -4.80
CA MET A 112 -0.71 -6.03 -4.97
C MET A 112 -1.69 -6.00 -3.79
N ILE A 113 -1.18 -5.94 -2.55
CA ILE A 113 -2.00 -5.82 -1.36
C ILE A 113 -2.84 -4.53 -1.39
N GLY A 114 -2.21 -3.39 -1.71
CA GLY A 114 -2.90 -2.10 -1.81
C GLY A 114 -4.01 -2.08 -2.86
N ALA A 115 -3.72 -2.60 -4.06
CA ALA A 115 -4.69 -2.71 -5.13
C ALA A 115 -5.86 -3.63 -4.78
N LEU A 116 -5.59 -4.81 -4.20
CA LEU A 116 -6.63 -5.76 -3.81
C LEU A 116 -7.50 -5.21 -2.67
N TYR A 117 -6.90 -4.55 -1.68
CA TYR A 117 -7.65 -3.97 -0.57
C TYR A 117 -8.59 -2.86 -1.04
N SER A 118 -8.08 -1.89 -1.81
CA SER A 118 -8.93 -0.80 -2.32
C SER A 118 -9.94 -1.26 -3.37
N GLY A 119 -9.59 -2.26 -4.18
CA GLY A 119 -10.51 -2.86 -5.14
C GLY A 119 -11.64 -3.63 -4.46
N THR A 120 -11.32 -4.43 -3.44
CA THR A 120 -12.35 -5.14 -2.66
C THR A 120 -13.23 -4.19 -1.87
N GLU A 121 -12.66 -3.15 -1.22
CA GLU A 121 -13.46 -2.11 -0.56
C GLU A 121 -14.46 -1.50 -1.55
N CYS A 122 -14.00 -1.06 -2.72
CA CYS A 122 -14.86 -0.44 -3.73
C CYS A 122 -15.96 -1.39 -4.25
N CYS A 123 -15.63 -2.66 -4.49
CA CYS A 123 -16.63 -3.65 -4.91
C CYS A 123 -17.68 -3.90 -3.82
N VAL A 124 -17.29 -3.98 -2.55
CA VAL A 124 -18.26 -4.23 -1.46
C VAL A 124 -19.07 -2.96 -1.16
N GLU A 125 -18.45 -1.77 -1.23
CA GLU A 125 -19.16 -0.48 -1.18
C GLU A 125 -20.23 -0.39 -2.30
N GLY A 126 -19.88 -0.77 -3.52
CA GLY A 126 -20.81 -0.76 -4.66
C GLY A 126 -21.99 -1.72 -4.50
N LEU A 127 -21.82 -2.84 -3.77
CA LEU A 127 -22.88 -3.81 -3.52
C LEU A 127 -23.76 -3.48 -2.30
N ARG A 128 -23.22 -2.76 -1.30
CA ARG A 128 -23.91 -2.52 -0.01
C ARG A 128 -24.25 -1.05 0.26
N ALA A 129 -23.75 -0.12 -0.55
CA ALA A 129 -23.93 1.33 -0.46
C ALA A 129 -23.65 1.95 0.93
N LYS A 130 -22.82 1.28 1.75
CA LYS A 130 -22.44 1.73 3.09
C LYS A 130 -20.94 1.53 3.33
N ASN A 131 -20.29 2.55 3.91
CA ASN A 131 -18.90 2.48 4.36
C ASN A 131 -18.85 2.42 5.90
N ASP A 132 -18.95 1.20 6.44
CA ASP A 132 -18.91 0.92 7.88
C ASP A 132 -17.72 0.02 8.23
N LEU A 133 -17.35 -0.03 9.52
CA LEU A 133 -16.25 -0.87 10.03
C LEU A 133 -16.34 -2.34 9.61
N THR A 134 -17.55 -2.87 9.47
CA THR A 134 -17.79 -4.25 9.01
C THR A 134 -17.42 -4.44 7.54
N ASN A 135 -17.56 -3.41 6.71
CA ASN A 135 -17.16 -3.41 5.31
C ASN A 135 -15.64 -3.49 5.20
N SER A 136 -14.93 -2.70 6.02
CA SER A 136 -13.47 -2.70 6.12
C SER A 136 -12.94 -4.04 6.65
N ALA A 137 -13.64 -4.65 7.62
CA ALA A 137 -13.31 -5.98 8.14
C ALA A 137 -13.44 -7.07 7.06
N VAL A 138 -14.54 -7.05 6.30
CA VAL A 138 -14.80 -8.03 5.24
C VAL A 138 -13.85 -7.84 4.07
N ALA A 139 -13.60 -6.60 3.62
CA ALA A 139 -12.62 -6.31 2.59
C ALA A 139 -11.20 -6.75 3.01
N GLY A 140 -10.83 -6.49 4.27
CA GLY A 140 -9.58 -6.98 4.87
C GLY A 140 -9.51 -8.50 4.88
N CYS A 141 -10.54 -9.19 5.38
CA CYS A 141 -10.58 -10.65 5.39
C CYS A 141 -10.50 -11.25 3.99
N LEU A 142 -11.25 -10.73 3.03
CA LEU A 142 -11.26 -11.21 1.65
C LEU A 142 -9.89 -11.01 0.99
N THR A 143 -9.27 -9.85 1.20
CA THR A 143 -7.93 -9.55 0.68
C THR A 143 -6.88 -10.47 1.31
N GLY A 144 -6.86 -10.58 2.64
CA GLY A 144 -5.90 -11.44 3.37
C GLY A 144 -6.09 -12.92 3.07
N GLY A 145 -7.34 -13.37 2.97
CA GLY A 145 -7.71 -14.73 2.58
C GLY A 145 -7.31 -15.06 1.14
N ALA A 146 -7.57 -14.14 0.19
CA ALA A 146 -7.21 -14.29 -1.21
C ALA A 146 -5.69 -14.37 -1.45
N LEU A 147 -4.91 -13.69 -0.61
CA LEU A 147 -3.44 -13.78 -0.63
C LEU A 147 -2.95 -15.11 -0.03
N GLY A 148 -3.60 -15.57 1.03
CA GLY A 148 -3.21 -16.78 1.76
C GLY A 148 -3.66 -18.11 1.14
N VAL A 149 -4.67 -18.12 0.25
CA VAL A 149 -5.19 -19.38 -0.34
C VAL A 149 -4.12 -20.23 -1.02
N ARG A 150 -3.11 -19.60 -1.61
CA ARG A 150 -2.00 -20.30 -2.28
C ARG A 150 -1.03 -20.96 -1.29
N ALA A 151 -0.96 -20.44 -0.07
CA ALA A 151 -0.11 -20.92 1.01
C ALA A 151 -0.83 -21.95 1.91
N GLY A 152 -2.11 -22.24 1.65
CA GLY A 152 -2.90 -23.24 2.36
C GLY A 152 -4.04 -22.64 3.21
N PRO A 153 -4.96 -23.48 3.71
CA PRO A 153 -6.17 -23.03 4.40
C PRO A 153 -5.86 -22.34 5.74
N THR A 154 -4.84 -22.79 6.47
CA THR A 154 -4.37 -22.17 7.71
C THR A 154 -3.79 -20.78 7.47
N ALA A 155 -3.01 -20.61 6.40
CA ALA A 155 -2.48 -19.31 5.99
C ALA A 155 -3.59 -18.36 5.52
N ALA A 156 -4.61 -18.87 4.81
CA ALA A 156 -5.78 -18.10 4.42
C ALA A 156 -6.61 -17.64 5.63
N ALA A 157 -6.83 -18.52 6.62
CA ALA A 157 -7.56 -18.17 7.84
C ALA A 157 -6.80 -17.14 8.68
N LEU A 158 -5.49 -17.33 8.87
CA LEU A 158 -4.62 -16.38 9.57
C LEU A 158 -4.57 -15.04 8.82
N GLY A 159 -4.44 -15.08 7.49
CA GLY A 159 -4.43 -13.90 6.63
C GLY A 159 -5.75 -13.12 6.71
N CYS A 160 -6.88 -13.80 6.64
CA CYS A 160 -8.20 -13.18 6.82
C CYS A 160 -8.32 -12.52 8.19
N ALA A 161 -8.00 -13.24 9.28
CA ALA A 161 -8.11 -12.71 10.63
C ALA A 161 -7.19 -11.50 10.85
N GLY A 162 -5.93 -11.58 10.42
CA GLY A 162 -4.94 -10.52 10.57
C GLY A 162 -5.31 -9.26 9.77
N PHE A 163 -5.66 -9.41 8.50
CA PHE A 163 -6.06 -8.27 7.67
C PHE A 163 -7.41 -7.68 8.11
N ALA A 164 -8.37 -8.49 8.53
CA ALA A 164 -9.63 -7.99 9.09
C ALA A 164 -9.38 -7.15 10.35
N ALA A 165 -8.61 -7.68 11.29
CA ALA A 165 -8.27 -6.97 12.53
C ALA A 165 -7.52 -5.67 12.24
N PHE A 166 -6.49 -5.70 11.40
CA PHE A 166 -5.72 -4.51 11.04
C PHE A 166 -6.59 -3.46 10.34
N SER A 167 -7.38 -3.85 9.35
CA SER A 167 -8.28 -2.94 8.64
C SER A 167 -9.32 -2.32 9.57
N THR A 168 -9.93 -3.10 10.48
CA THR A 168 -10.86 -2.54 11.47
C THR A 168 -10.21 -1.58 12.45
N ALA A 169 -8.98 -1.86 12.89
CA ALA A 169 -8.26 -1.02 13.83
C ALA A 169 -7.91 0.35 13.21
N ILE A 170 -7.42 0.35 11.97
CA ILE A 170 -7.14 1.59 11.23
C ILE A 170 -8.43 2.38 10.99
N ASP A 171 -9.48 1.70 10.56
CA ASP A 171 -10.75 2.34 10.21
C ASP A 171 -11.51 2.87 11.45
N ALA A 172 -11.29 2.25 12.62
CA ALA A 172 -11.71 2.75 13.92
C ALA A 172 -10.87 3.95 14.36
N TYR A 173 -9.54 3.88 14.20
CA TYR A 173 -8.62 4.96 14.54
C TYR A 173 -8.93 6.24 13.75
N MET A 174 -9.18 6.12 12.44
CA MET A 174 -9.53 7.27 11.59
C MET A 174 -10.92 7.86 11.90
N ARG A 175 -11.79 7.13 12.62
CA ARG A 175 -13.11 7.60 13.05
C ARG A 175 -13.11 8.19 14.46
N MET A 176 -12.03 8.06 15.23
CA MET A 176 -11.94 8.69 16.54
C MET A 176 -11.76 10.21 16.35
N PRO A 177 -12.61 11.06 16.96
CA PRO A 177 -12.33 12.49 17.02
C PRO A 177 -11.06 12.70 17.82
N GLY A 178 -10.06 13.36 17.22
CA GLY A 178 -8.88 13.81 17.96
C GLY A 178 -9.27 15.02 18.81
N ASP A 179 -8.95 14.96 20.10
CA ASP A 179 -9.04 16.09 21.02
C ASP A 179 -8.06 17.22 20.63
#